data_AF-A0A4U7DTA2-F1
#
_entry.id   AF-A0A4U7DTA2-F1
#
_cell.length_a   1.000
_cell.length_b   1.000
_cell.length_c   1.000
_cell.angle_alpha   90.00
_cell.angle_beta   90.00
_cell.angle_gamma   90.00
#
_symmetry.space_group_name_H-M   'P 1'
#
loop_
_entity.id
_entity.type
_entity.pdbx_description
1 polymer ?
#
loop_
_entity_poly.entity_id
_entity_poly.type
_entity_poly.pdbx_seq_one_letter_code
_entity_poly.pdbx_strand_id
1 'polypeptide(L)'
;MTEYPSLNLSHVERRRIIRDHASWYAEGPDRTTRSIREHVRSLSKLNDDNLIRAWYDDVGEWVLSRRDVLLPRTLDEDTFLDSQLGRLLNGQETDYGFLNVISVSSVLDSTTPTNQQSETTANTPV
;
A
#
# COMPACT_ATOMS: atom_id res chain seq x y z
N MET A 1 -10.30 4.03 -23.63
CA MET A 1 -10.33 2.86 -22.73
C MET A 1 -8.87 2.66 -22.36
N THR A 2 -8.49 2.97 -21.13
CA THR A 2 -7.08 2.88 -20.70
C THR A 2 -6.67 1.42 -20.72
N GLU A 3 -5.63 1.08 -21.50
CA GLU A 3 -5.07 -0.26 -21.54
C GLU A 3 -4.04 -0.37 -20.42
N TYR A 4 -4.28 -1.27 -19.46
CA TYR A 4 -3.33 -1.54 -18.38
C TYR A 4 -2.36 -2.65 -18.81
N PRO A 5 -1.09 -2.59 -18.39
CA PRO A 5 -0.15 -3.66 -18.69
C PRO A 5 -0.56 -4.96 -18.00
N SER A 6 -0.62 -6.05 -18.75
CA SER A 6 -0.78 -7.40 -18.20
C SER A 6 0.59 -7.99 -17.91
N LEU A 7 0.91 -8.16 -16.63
CA LEU A 7 2.20 -8.64 -16.15
C LEU A 7 2.00 -9.83 -15.23
N ASN A 8 2.86 -10.85 -15.36
CA ASN A 8 2.94 -11.93 -14.39
C ASN A 8 3.89 -11.50 -13.26
N LEU A 9 3.35 -11.17 -12.09
CA LEU A 9 4.12 -10.58 -11.01
C LEU A 9 4.72 -11.67 -10.11
N SER A 10 5.99 -11.51 -9.77
CA SER A 10 6.60 -12.28 -8.68
C SER A 10 5.96 -11.93 -7.33
N HIS A 11 6.15 -12.80 -6.33
CA HIS A 11 5.70 -12.52 -4.96
C HIS A 11 6.28 -11.23 -4.37
N VAL A 12 7.51 -10.85 -4.76
CA VAL A 12 8.15 -9.63 -4.27
C VAL A 12 7.49 -8.40 -4.89
N GLU A 13 7.25 -8.41 -6.20
CA GLU A 13 6.57 -7.34 -6.94
C GLU A 13 5.14 -7.12 -6.44
N ARG A 14 4.37 -8.20 -6.24
CA ARG A 14 3.03 -8.12 -5.64
C ARG A 14 3.06 -7.44 -4.27
N ARG A 15 4.03 -7.79 -3.42
CA ARG A 15 4.19 -7.16 -2.11
C ARG A 15 4.52 -5.68 -2.21
N ARG A 16 5.29 -5.26 -3.21
CA ARG A 16 5.64 -3.85 -3.44
C ARG A 16 4.39 -3.06 -3.83
N ILE A 17 3.57 -3.54 -4.76
CA ILE A 17 2.30 -2.89 -5.13
C ILE A 17 1.35 -2.80 -3.93
N ILE A 18 1.19 -3.88 -3.17
CA ILE A 18 0.33 -3.89 -1.98
C ILE A 18 0.85 -2.90 -0.91
N ARG A 19 2.16 -2.78 -0.75
CA ARG A 19 2.78 -1.80 0.16
C ARG A 19 2.47 -0.36 -0.28
N ASP A 20 2.56 -0.12 -1.58
CA ASP A 20 2.31 1.18 -2.19
C ASP A 20 0.87 1.63 -1.93
N HIS A 21 -0.08 0.75 -2.26
CA HIS A 21 -1.49 0.91 -1.94
C HIS A 21 -1.75 1.16 -0.46
N ALA A 22 -1.14 0.37 0.42
CA ALA A 22 -1.34 0.52 1.86
C ALA A 22 -0.83 1.87 2.37
N SER A 23 0.27 2.37 1.80
CA SER A 23 0.87 3.66 2.15
C SER A 23 -0.02 4.80 1.66
N TRP A 24 -0.48 4.74 0.42
CA TRP A 24 -1.51 5.64 -0.12
C TRP A 24 -2.78 5.65 0.74
N TYR A 25 -3.35 4.47 1.00
CA TYR A 25 -4.59 4.34 1.73
C TYR A 25 -4.49 4.87 3.16
N ALA A 26 -3.31 4.80 3.79
CA ALA A 26 -3.05 5.31 5.13
C ALA A 26 -2.97 6.84 5.22
N GLU A 27 -2.80 7.54 4.10
CA GLU A 27 -2.80 9.01 4.06
C GLU A 27 -4.22 9.59 3.98
N GLY A 28 -5.22 8.75 3.71
CA GLY A 28 -6.61 9.18 3.68
C GLY A 28 -7.13 9.63 5.06
N PRO A 29 -8.15 10.51 5.10
CA PRO A 29 -8.81 10.85 6.35
C PRO A 29 -9.50 9.62 6.96
N ASP A 30 -9.53 9.55 8.29
CA ASP A 30 -10.25 8.53 9.08
C ASP A 30 -9.76 7.09 8.95
N ARG A 31 -8.47 6.90 8.67
CA ARG A 31 -7.86 5.57 8.48
C ARG A 31 -7.36 5.00 9.79
N THR A 32 -7.83 3.80 10.13
CA THR A 32 -7.41 3.05 11.32
C THR A 32 -6.50 1.90 10.93
N THR A 33 -5.70 1.40 11.88
CA THR A 33 -4.90 0.17 11.68
C THR A 33 -5.76 -1.00 11.19
N ARG A 34 -7.00 -1.10 11.68
CA ARG A 34 -7.94 -2.14 11.25
C ARG A 34 -8.35 -1.96 9.78
N SER A 35 -8.75 -0.75 9.37
CA SER A 35 -9.16 -0.51 7.99
C SER A 35 -8.00 -0.69 7.01
N ILE A 36 -6.78 -0.29 7.39
CA ILE A 36 -5.57 -0.51 6.58
C ILE A 36 -5.32 -2.02 6.41
N ARG A 37 -5.46 -2.81 7.47
CA ARG A 37 -5.33 -4.28 7.40
C ARG A 37 -6.40 -4.92 6.50
N GLU A 38 -7.64 -4.48 6.62
CA GLU A 38 -8.74 -4.99 5.78
C GLU A 38 -8.47 -4.68 4.30
N HIS A 39 -7.96 -3.49 3.99
CA HIS A 39 -7.54 -3.09 2.64
C HIS A 39 -6.36 -3.93 2.12
N VAL A 40 -5.30 -4.13 2.91
CA VAL A 40 -4.17 -5.01 2.52
C VAL A 40 -4.66 -6.44 2.23
N ARG A 41 -5.61 -6.94 3.04
CA ARG A 41 -6.20 -8.28 2.85
C ARG A 41 -7.06 -8.37 1.59
N SER A 42 -7.77 -7.32 1.19
CA SER A 42 -8.54 -7.33 -0.06
C SER A 42 -7.61 -7.37 -1.26
N LEU A 43 -6.57 -6.53 -1.28
CA LEU A 43 -5.58 -6.50 -2.35
C LEU A 43 -4.82 -7.82 -2.50
N SER A 44 -4.49 -8.48 -1.39
CA SER A 44 -3.79 -9.77 -1.40
C SER A 44 -4.56 -10.90 -2.11
N LYS A 45 -5.88 -10.74 -2.27
CA LYS A 45 -6.75 -11.72 -2.96
C LYS A 45 -6.92 -11.46 -4.45
N LEU A 46 -6.48 -10.31 -4.94
CA LEU A 46 -6.57 -9.96 -6.37
C LEU A 46 -5.54 -10.76 -7.17
N ASN A 47 -5.90 -11.11 -8.41
CA ASN A 47 -4.91 -11.59 -9.38
C ASN A 47 -4.00 -10.43 -9.83
N ASP A 48 -2.96 -10.72 -10.61
CA ASP A 48 -1.96 -9.73 -11.00
C ASP A 48 -2.57 -8.58 -11.82
N ASP A 49 -3.37 -8.89 -12.85
CA ASP A 49 -4.02 -7.88 -13.68
C ASP A 49 -4.91 -6.93 -12.88
N ASN A 50 -5.74 -7.47 -11.98
CA ASN A 50 -6.63 -6.65 -11.14
C ASN A 50 -5.84 -5.85 -10.09
N LEU A 51 -4.72 -6.38 -9.59
CA LEU A 51 -3.87 -5.67 -8.64
C LEU A 51 -3.15 -4.49 -9.31
N ILE A 52 -2.67 -4.67 -10.54
CA ILE A 52 -2.08 -3.61 -11.36
C ILE A 52 -3.12 -2.56 -11.67
N ARG A 53 -4.30 -2.97 -12.17
CA ARG A 53 -5.39 -2.04 -12.45
C ARG A 53 -5.78 -1.22 -11.23
N ALA A 54 -5.96 -1.87 -10.08
CA ALA A 54 -6.27 -1.16 -8.84
C ALA A 54 -5.18 -0.13 -8.49
N TRP A 55 -3.90 -0.42 -8.77
CA TRP A 55 -2.83 0.56 -8.56
C TRP A 55 -2.96 1.78 -9.46
N TYR A 56 -3.29 1.64 -10.75
CA TYR A 56 -3.54 2.80 -11.61
C TYR A 56 -4.76 3.60 -11.13
N ASP A 57 -5.86 2.91 -10.84
CA ASP A 57 -7.13 3.53 -10.49
C ASP A 57 -7.06 4.28 -9.14
N ASP A 58 -6.28 3.78 -8.17
CA ASP A 58 -6.18 4.41 -6.85
C ASP A 58 -4.92 5.28 -6.71
N VAL A 59 -3.74 4.65 -6.77
CA VAL A 59 -2.46 5.32 -6.54
C VAL A 59 -2.10 6.18 -7.75
N GLY A 60 -2.28 5.68 -8.96
CA GLY A 60 -1.99 6.40 -10.20
C GLY A 60 -2.81 7.69 -10.33
N GLU A 61 -4.13 7.62 -10.15
CA GLU A 61 -4.99 8.80 -10.14
C GLU A 61 -4.57 9.81 -9.04
N TRP A 62 -4.25 9.31 -7.84
CA TRP A 62 -3.75 10.18 -6.76
C TRP A 62 -2.43 10.85 -7.14
N VAL A 63 -1.47 10.13 -7.72
CA VAL A 63 -0.19 10.68 -8.18
C VAL A 63 -0.41 11.77 -9.22
N LEU A 64 -1.28 11.56 -10.21
CA LEU A 64 -1.57 12.56 -11.24
C LEU A 64 -2.30 13.79 -10.68
N SER A 65 -3.08 13.62 -9.61
CA SER A 65 -3.77 14.75 -8.95
C SER A 65 -2.83 15.66 -8.13
N ARG A 66 -1.62 15.17 -7.82
CA ARG A 66 -0.66 15.88 -6.98
C ARG A 66 0.04 17.01 -7.73
N ARG A 67 0.07 18.19 -7.11
CA ARG A 67 0.75 19.38 -7.67
C ARG A 67 2.26 19.37 -7.47
N ASP A 68 2.75 18.56 -6.54
CA ASP A 68 4.17 18.46 -6.17
C ASP A 68 4.91 17.35 -6.94
N VAL A 69 4.19 16.51 -7.69
CA VAL A 69 4.78 15.55 -8.63
C VAL A 69 4.97 16.24 -9.97
N LEU A 70 6.23 16.31 -10.44
CA LEU A 70 6.56 16.96 -11.70
C LEU A 70 6.44 15.97 -12.85
N LEU A 71 5.35 16.07 -13.62
CA LEU A 71 5.19 15.32 -14.85
C LEU A 71 6.18 15.83 -15.93
N PRO A 72 7.09 15.00 -16.46
CA PRO A 72 7.99 15.42 -17.52
C PRO A 72 7.21 15.83 -18.77
N ARG A 73 7.53 16.99 -19.36
CA ARG A 73 6.83 17.52 -20.55
C ARG A 73 6.89 16.60 -21.78
N THR A 74 7.77 15.62 -21.76
CA THR A 74 8.01 14.67 -22.86
C THR A 74 7.19 13.39 -22.73
N LEU A 75 6.51 13.18 -21.61
CA LEU A 75 5.70 11.99 -21.33
C LEU A 75 4.23 12.39 -21.19
N ASP A 76 3.34 11.55 -21.71
CA ASP A 76 1.93 11.60 -21.31
C ASP A 76 1.75 10.95 -19.92
N GLU A 77 0.56 11.12 -19.35
CA GLU A 77 0.22 10.66 -18.00
C GLU A 77 0.35 9.13 -17.88
N ASP A 78 -0.12 8.38 -18.88
CA ASP A 78 -0.05 6.92 -18.91
C ASP A 78 1.41 6.43 -18.93
N THR A 79 2.24 6.98 -19.83
CA THR A 79 3.67 6.63 -19.92
C THR A 79 4.42 6.99 -18.64
N PHE A 80 4.05 8.10 -18.01
CA PHE A 80 4.63 8.45 -16.71
C PHE A 80 4.25 7.43 -15.63
N LEU A 81 2.97 7.07 -15.51
CA LEU A 81 2.53 6.07 -14.54
C LEU A 81 3.17 4.70 -14.79
N ASP A 82 3.29 4.28 -16.05
CA ASP A 82 4.02 3.07 -16.45
C ASP A 82 5.47 3.10 -15.96
N SER A 83 6.14 4.25 -16.10
CA SER A 83 7.52 4.42 -15.63
C SER A 83 7.62 4.33 -14.10
N GLN A 84 6.63 4.85 -13.37
CA GLN A 84 6.59 4.77 -11.92
C GLN A 84 6.28 3.34 -11.43
N LEU A 85 5.33 2.66 -12.07
CA LEU A 85 5.06 1.26 -11.82
C LEU A 85 6.32 0.42 -12.09
N GLY A 86 7.03 0.67 -13.19
CA GLY A 86 8.30 0.02 -13.50
C GLY A 86 9.35 0.21 -12.41
N ARG A 87 9.51 1.43 -11.87
CA ARG A 87 10.41 1.71 -10.73
C ARG A 87 9.99 0.94 -9.49
N LEU A 88 8.70 1.01 -9.15
CA LEU A 88 8.11 0.29 -8.01
C LEU A 88 8.37 -1.21 -8.10
N LEU A 89 8.09 -1.82 -9.26
CA LEU A 89 8.30 -3.25 -9.50
C LEU A 89 9.77 -3.63 -9.37
N ASN A 90 10.69 -2.79 -9.82
CA ASN A 90 12.14 -2.99 -9.66
C ASN A 90 12.66 -2.68 -8.25
N GLY A 91 11.81 -2.16 -7.34
CA GLY A 91 12.20 -1.78 -5.99
C GLY A 91 13.04 -0.51 -5.93
N GLN A 92 12.93 0.33 -6.97
CA GLN A 92 13.53 1.64 -7.03
C GLN A 92 12.60 2.68 -6.39
N GLU A 93 13.16 3.82 -6.04
CA GLU A 93 12.38 4.96 -5.56
C GLU A 93 11.55 5.54 -6.71
N THR A 94 10.27 5.76 -6.42
CA THR A 94 9.32 6.44 -7.29
C THR A 94 9.49 7.95 -7.15
N ASP A 95 9.12 8.69 -8.19
CA ASP A 95 9.21 10.16 -8.20
C ASP A 95 8.13 10.79 -7.31
N TYR A 96 7.11 10.01 -6.93
CA TYR A 96 6.20 10.32 -5.84
C TYR A 96 6.64 9.60 -4.56
N GLY A 97 6.43 10.24 -3.40
CA GLY A 97 6.69 9.66 -2.09
C GLY A 97 5.45 9.66 -1.19
N PHE A 98 5.49 8.86 -0.13
CA PHE A 98 4.44 8.81 0.90
C PHE A 98 4.93 9.46 2.21
N LEU A 99 4.03 10.16 2.89
CA LEU A 99 4.22 10.64 4.26
C LEU A 99 4.26 9.46 5.25
N ASN A 100 3.45 8.43 5.01
CA ASN A 100 3.33 7.27 5.88
C ASN A 100 3.67 5.97 5.12
N VAL A 101 4.92 5.54 5.19
CA VAL A 101 5.34 4.27 4.58
C VAL A 101 4.92 3.09 5.46
N ILE A 102 4.03 2.24 4.93
CA ILE A 102 3.49 1.09 5.65
C ILE A 102 4.35 -0.16 5.42
N SER A 103 4.59 -0.93 6.49
CA SER A 103 5.18 -2.27 6.39
C SER A 103 4.06 -3.33 6.34
N VAL A 104 3.93 -4.00 5.18
CA VAL A 104 2.88 -5.00 4.94
C VAL A 104 2.93 -6.14 5.95
N SER A 105 4.13 -6.65 6.28
CA SER A 105 4.29 -7.72 7.27
C SER A 105 3.78 -7.28 8.65
N SER A 106 4.15 -6.08 9.11
CA SER A 106 3.72 -5.55 10.40
C SER A 106 2.19 -5.41 10.52
N VAL A 107 1.51 -5.02 9.43
CA VAL A 107 0.06 -4.87 9.38
C VAL A 107 -0.66 -6.23 9.43
N LEU A 108 -0.08 -7.26 8.81
CA LEU A 108 -0.64 -8.60 8.76
C LEU A 108 -0.31 -9.41 10.03
N ASP A 109 0.84 -9.17 10.67
CA ASP A 109 1.35 -9.92 11.82
C ASP A 109 0.78 -9.44 13.17
N SER A 110 0.13 -8.29 13.23
CA SER A 110 -0.40 -7.71 14.49
C SER A 110 -1.67 -8.40 15.02
N THR A 111 -1.70 -9.73 14.96
CA THR A 111 -2.73 -10.64 15.50
C THR A 111 -2.41 -11.20 16.88
N THR A 112 -1.44 -10.67 17.64
CA THR A 112 -1.34 -11.03 19.06
C THR A 112 -2.30 -10.15 19.87
N PRO A 113 -3.43 -10.67 20.39
CA PRO A 113 -4.14 -9.97 21.45
C PRO A 113 -3.21 -9.93 22.66
N THR A 114 -2.74 -8.74 23.02
CA THR A 114 -2.16 -8.46 24.33
C THR A 114 -3.28 -8.63 25.36
N ASN A 115 -3.38 -9.84 25.92
CA ASN A 115 -4.26 -10.12 27.03
C ASN A 115 -3.61 -9.53 28.30
N GLN A 116 -3.81 -8.25 28.57
CA GLN A 116 -3.52 -7.66 29.88
C GLN A 116 -4.70 -7.94 30.82
N GLN A 117 -4.61 -9.06 31.54
CA GLN A 117 -5.24 -9.17 32.85
C GLN A 117 -4.15 -9.08 33.91
N SER A 118 -3.95 -7.85 34.39
CA SER A 118 -3.32 -7.59 35.67
C SER A 118 -4.30 -7.98 36.77
N GLU A 119 -4.24 -9.22 37.26
CA GLU A 119 -4.78 -9.55 38.58
C GLU A 119 -3.66 -9.38 39.61
N THR A 120 -3.63 -8.19 40.22
CA THR A 120 -2.91 -7.95 41.46
C THR A 120 -3.96 -7.75 42.54
N THR A 121 -4.24 -8.76 43.34
CA THR A 121 -4.83 -8.57 44.67
C THR A 121 -4.10 -9.43 45.69
N ALA A 122 -3.48 -8.70 46.61
CA ALA A 122 -2.79 -9.11 47.81
C ALA A 122 -3.47 -10.24 48.60
N ASN A 123 -2.65 -11.20 49.07
CA ASN A 123 -2.98 -12.00 50.24
C ASN A 123 -2.00 -11.67 51.37
N THR A 124 -2.53 -11.02 52.40
CA THR A 124 -1.92 -10.77 53.70
C THR A 124 -1.93 -12.08 54.52
N PRO A 125 -0.84 -12.47 55.20
CA PRO A 125 -0.86 -13.61 56.11
C PRO A 125 -1.45 -13.22 57.47
N VAL A 126 -2.24 -14.13 58.05
CA VAL A 126 -2.64 -14.16 59.47
C VAL A 126 -1.85 -15.27 60.15
#